data_AF-A0A972QTG4-F1
#
_entry.id   AF-A0A972QTG4-F1
#
_cell.length_a   1.000
_cell.length_b   1.000
_cell.length_c   1.000
_cell.angle_alpha   90.00
_cell.angle_beta   90.00
_cell.angle_gamma   90.00
#
_symmetry.space_group_name_H-M   'P 1'
#
loop_
_entity.id
_entity.type
_entity.pdbx_description
1 polymer ?
#
loop_
_entity_poly.entity_id
_entity_poly.type
_entity_poly.pdbx_seq_one_letter_code
_entity_poly.pdbx_strand_id
1 'polypeptide(L)'
;MEDKKKPLYLYEALELRSEYDARIKTLKDCLPESKQNRDRLSFTRDDGISRPSPDFDLAAARKDLRKIEIKRRKLNSAIQRANFNHFIDVNGDSINLSEALEMRKALNEQVGEFHNQVVTSSYQKVIYKEGRDIVEENAISYTDAVKNLDQGRLAFRELNRKLRLASFETLLEFQDE
;
A
#
# COMPACT_ATOMS: atom_id res chain seq x y z
N MET A 1 -27.00 10.83 28.02
CA MET A 1 -26.93 11.59 26.76
C MET A 1 -26.18 10.72 25.79
N GLU A 2 -26.85 10.25 24.74
CA GLU A 2 -26.23 9.37 23.73
C GLU A 2 -25.15 10.18 23.01
N ASP A 3 -23.88 9.84 23.26
CA ASP A 3 -22.78 10.27 22.40
C ASP A 3 -23.05 9.67 21.01
N LYS A 4 -23.72 10.46 20.15
CA LYS A 4 -23.86 10.15 18.73
C LYS A 4 -22.45 10.09 18.16
N LYS A 5 -21.88 8.88 18.12
CA LYS A 5 -20.55 8.59 17.60
C LYS A 5 -20.45 9.20 16.20
N LYS A 6 -19.53 10.16 16.05
CA LYS A 6 -19.37 10.93 14.81
C LYS A 6 -18.94 9.97 13.69
N PRO A 7 -19.48 10.12 12.47
CA PRO A 7 -18.98 9.39 11.31
C PRO A 7 -17.51 9.74 11.09
N LEU A 8 -16.69 8.74 10.76
CA LEU A 8 -15.26 8.93 10.48
C LEU A 8 -15.06 9.38 9.04
N TYR A 9 -14.11 10.27 8.79
CA TYR A 9 -13.66 10.55 7.43
C TYR A 9 -12.81 9.41 6.88
N LEU A 10 -12.70 9.30 5.56
CA LEU A 10 -11.92 8.23 4.91
C LEU A 10 -10.43 8.30 5.27
N TYR A 11 -9.85 9.48 5.41
CA TYR A 11 -8.47 9.59 5.88
C TYR A 11 -8.30 9.04 7.31
N GLU A 12 -9.23 9.34 8.23
CA GLU A 12 -9.21 8.86 9.62
C GLU A 12 -9.38 7.34 9.67
N ALA A 13 -10.28 6.81 8.85
CA ALA A 13 -10.50 5.37 8.73
C ALA A 13 -9.24 4.64 8.23
N LEU A 14 -8.47 5.24 7.31
CA LEU A 14 -7.21 4.68 6.82
C LEU A 14 -6.12 4.70 7.90
N GLU A 15 -6.05 5.75 8.71
CA GLU A 15 -5.15 5.84 9.87
C GLU A 15 -5.51 4.78 10.91
N LEU A 16 -6.78 4.67 11.28
CA LEU A 16 -7.29 3.66 12.23
C LEU A 16 -7.03 2.23 11.73
N ARG A 17 -7.16 1.99 10.42
CA ARG A 17 -6.83 0.69 9.82
C ARG A 17 -5.34 0.37 9.99
N SER A 18 -4.48 1.36 9.73
CA SER A 18 -3.03 1.22 9.89
C SER A 18 -2.66 0.91 11.34
N GLU A 19 -3.31 1.57 12.29
CA GLU A 19 -3.15 1.30 13.71
C GLU A 19 -3.59 -0.13 14.09
N TYR A 20 -4.75 -0.58 13.59
CA TYR A 20 -5.22 -1.94 13.82
C TYR A 20 -4.27 -2.98 13.23
N ASP A 21 -3.79 -2.79 12.00
CA ASP A 21 -2.81 -3.69 11.39
C ASP A 21 -1.51 -3.74 12.22
N ALA A 22 -1.05 -2.62 12.77
CA ALA A 22 0.10 -2.56 13.66
C ALA A 22 -0.14 -3.30 14.98
N ARG A 23 -1.27 -3.06 15.66
CA ARG A 23 -1.65 -3.76 16.90
C ARG A 23 -1.79 -5.27 16.70
N ILE A 24 -2.41 -5.69 15.59
CA ILE A 24 -2.53 -7.10 15.20
C ILE A 24 -1.14 -7.71 15.02
N LYS A 25 -0.23 -7.02 14.33
CA LYS A 25 1.15 -7.49 14.15
C LYS A 25 1.87 -7.66 15.50
N THR A 26 1.82 -6.65 16.37
CA THR A 26 2.41 -6.74 17.71
C THR A 26 1.86 -7.92 18.49
N LEU A 27 0.54 -8.09 18.55
CA LEU A 27 -0.09 -9.22 19.25
C LEU A 27 0.32 -10.57 18.65
N LYS A 28 0.37 -10.68 17.31
CA LYS A 28 0.84 -11.91 16.64
C LYS A 28 2.29 -12.22 16.99
N ASP A 29 3.17 -11.23 16.99
CA ASP A 29 4.60 -11.39 17.30
C ASP A 29 4.84 -11.75 18.79
N CYS A 30 3.95 -11.35 19.69
CA CYS A 30 3.97 -11.76 21.10
C CYS A 30 3.56 -13.22 21.33
N LEU A 31 2.79 -13.80 20.42
CA LEU A 31 2.23 -15.14 20.56
C LEU A 31 3.21 -16.23 20.07
N PRO A 32 3.30 -17.39 20.75
CA PRO A 32 4.25 -18.45 20.41
C PRO A 32 4.05 -19.04 19.01
N GLU A 33 2.83 -18.99 18.47
CA GLU A 33 2.46 -19.50 17.15
C GLU A 33 3.23 -18.81 16.00
N SER A 34 3.60 -17.54 16.17
CA SER A 34 4.41 -16.81 15.19
C SER A 34 5.92 -17.06 15.35
N LYS A 35 6.37 -17.29 16.59
CA LYS A 35 7.78 -17.55 16.93
C LYS A 35 8.24 -18.93 16.48
N GLN A 36 7.41 -19.96 16.61
CA GLN A 36 7.73 -21.33 16.15
C GLN A 36 8.01 -21.43 14.65
N ASN A 37 7.42 -20.55 13.83
CA ASN A 37 7.73 -20.50 12.39
C ASN A 37 9.05 -19.78 12.09
N ARG A 38 9.50 -18.87 12.97
CA ARG A 38 10.72 -18.07 12.79
C ARG A 38 11.97 -18.85 13.25
N ASP A 39 11.84 -19.64 14.32
CA ASP A 39 12.93 -20.45 14.86
C ASP A 39 13.33 -21.63 13.95
N ARG A 40 12.44 -22.09 13.06
CA ARG A 40 12.79 -23.09 12.02
C ARG A 40 13.82 -22.59 11.00
N LEU A 41 14.04 -21.27 10.92
CA LEU A 41 15.00 -20.61 10.02
C LEU A 41 16.26 -20.12 10.74
N SER A 42 16.35 -20.22 12.07
CA SER A 42 17.51 -19.75 12.85
C SER A 42 18.32 -20.93 13.39
N PHE A 43 19.58 -21.07 12.96
CA PHE A 43 20.53 -22.11 13.39
C PHE A 43 21.20 -21.83 14.74
N THR A 44 20.62 -20.98 15.59
CA THR A 44 21.13 -20.68 16.93
C THR A 44 20.41 -21.54 17.96
N ARG A 45 21.08 -22.58 18.47
CA ARG A 45 20.62 -23.35 19.64
C ARG A 45 20.84 -22.52 20.89
N ASP A 46 19.78 -21.84 21.32
CA ASP A 46 19.65 -21.38 22.70
C ASP A 46 18.75 -22.40 23.42
N ASP A 47 19.31 -23.16 24.36
CA ASP A 47 18.63 -24.24 25.08
C ASP A 47 17.68 -23.72 26.18
N GLY A 48 17.41 -22.41 26.19
CA GLY A 48 16.48 -21.76 27.11
C GLY A 48 15.01 -22.05 26.79
N ILE A 49 14.25 -22.54 27.78
CA ILE A 49 12.80 -22.66 27.66
C ILE A 49 12.17 -21.27 27.71
N SER A 50 11.56 -20.83 26.61
CA SER A 50 10.82 -19.57 26.54
C SER A 50 9.48 -19.71 27.27
N ARG A 51 9.32 -18.98 28.38
CA ARG A 51 8.05 -18.87 29.11
C ARG A 51 7.49 -17.45 28.98
N PRO A 52 6.15 -17.27 28.99
CA PRO A 52 5.54 -15.96 29.11
C PRO A 52 6.13 -15.17 30.29
N SER A 53 6.23 -13.84 30.12
CA SER A 53 6.53 -12.95 31.24
C SER A 53 5.42 -13.07 32.31
N PRO A 54 5.74 -12.91 33.62
CA PRO A 54 4.74 -13.06 34.69
C PRO A 54 3.50 -12.16 34.56
N ASP A 55 3.65 -11.03 33.88
CA ASP A 55 2.61 -10.03 33.60
C ASP A 55 1.94 -10.21 32.21
N PHE A 56 2.34 -11.22 31.45
CA PHE A 56 1.78 -11.48 30.11
C PHE A 56 0.77 -12.61 30.13
N ASP A 57 -0.52 -12.26 30.00
CA ASP A 57 -1.60 -13.23 29.85
C ASP A 57 -1.83 -13.60 28.38
N LEU A 58 -1.44 -14.83 28.03
CA LEU A 58 -1.64 -15.42 26.70
C LEU A 58 -3.11 -15.51 26.30
N ALA A 59 -4.01 -15.83 27.24
CA ALA A 59 -5.43 -15.98 26.94
C ALA A 59 -6.07 -14.62 26.65
N ALA A 60 -5.73 -13.59 27.44
CA ALA A 60 -6.14 -12.22 27.18
C ALA A 60 -5.60 -11.70 25.83
N ALA A 61 -4.30 -11.90 25.55
CA ALA A 61 -3.69 -11.47 24.29
C ALA A 61 -4.38 -12.11 23.06
N ARG A 62 -4.70 -13.42 23.11
CA ARG A 62 -5.46 -14.09 22.04
C ARG A 62 -6.88 -13.55 21.91
N LYS A 63 -7.55 -13.25 23.04
CA LYS A 63 -8.91 -12.68 23.03
C LYS A 63 -8.91 -11.29 22.39
N ASP A 64 -7.94 -10.45 22.74
CA ASP A 64 -7.83 -9.09 22.21
C ASP A 64 -7.41 -9.09 20.74
N LEU A 65 -6.54 -10.00 20.32
CA LEU A 65 -6.22 -10.21 18.91
C LEU A 65 -7.49 -10.49 18.09
N ARG A 66 -8.32 -11.44 18.53
CA ARG A 66 -9.59 -11.77 17.84
C ARG A 66 -10.52 -10.56 17.76
N LYS A 67 -10.64 -9.78 18.84
CA LYS A 67 -11.48 -8.56 18.84
C LYS A 67 -10.98 -7.54 17.81
N ILE A 68 -9.68 -7.24 17.80
CA ILE A 68 -9.10 -6.25 16.88
C ILE A 68 -9.21 -6.75 15.43
N GLU A 69 -9.01 -8.04 15.17
CA GLU A 69 -9.21 -8.63 13.83
C GLU A 69 -10.66 -8.50 13.32
N ILE A 70 -11.66 -8.65 14.21
CA ILE A 70 -13.06 -8.40 13.86
C ILE A 70 -13.29 -6.92 13.54
N LYS A 71 -12.81 -6.01 14.41
CA LYS A 71 -12.93 -4.55 14.19
C LYS A 71 -12.27 -4.13 12.87
N ARG A 72 -11.05 -4.63 12.60
CA ARG A 72 -10.31 -4.39 11.36
C ARG A 72 -11.08 -4.85 10.12
N ARG A 73 -11.74 -6.02 10.17
CA ARG A 73 -12.58 -6.51 9.06
C ARG A 73 -13.78 -5.60 8.82
N LYS A 74 -14.52 -5.24 9.88
CA LYS A 74 -15.66 -4.31 9.79
C LYS A 74 -15.23 -2.96 9.18
N LEU A 75 -14.12 -2.39 9.66
CA LEU A 75 -13.57 -1.13 9.15
C LEU A 75 -13.19 -1.23 7.67
N ASN A 76 -12.52 -2.32 7.27
CA ASN A 76 -12.15 -2.52 5.88
C ASN A 76 -13.37 -2.63 4.96
N SER A 77 -14.44 -3.32 5.38
CA SER A 77 -15.69 -3.38 4.63
C SER A 77 -16.36 -2.01 4.48
N ALA A 78 -16.31 -1.18 5.53
CA ALA A 78 -16.83 0.19 5.48
C ALA A 78 -16.01 1.06 4.51
N ILE A 79 -14.68 0.96 4.54
CA ILE A 79 -13.78 1.66 3.60
C ILE A 79 -14.07 1.23 2.16
N GLN A 80 -14.21 -0.07 1.91
CA GLN A 80 -14.51 -0.59 0.57
C GLN A 80 -15.84 -0.06 0.04
N ARG A 81 -16.87 -0.03 0.88
CA ARG A 81 -18.18 0.54 0.52
C ARG A 81 -18.07 2.03 0.20
N ALA A 82 -17.37 2.80 1.04
CA ALA A 82 -17.17 4.22 0.82
C ALA A 82 -16.41 4.48 -0.50
N ASN A 83 -15.37 3.70 -0.79
CA ASN A 83 -14.62 3.81 -2.04
C ASN A 83 -15.45 3.49 -3.28
N PHE A 84 -16.40 2.56 -3.18
CA PHE A 84 -17.27 2.21 -4.31
C PHE A 84 -18.36 3.27 -4.55
N ASN A 85 -18.88 3.87 -3.48
CA ASN A 85 -19.99 4.81 -3.56
C ASN A 85 -19.58 6.25 -3.85
N HIS A 86 -18.33 6.62 -3.57
CA HIS A 86 -17.83 7.98 -3.81
C HIS A 86 -17.20 8.09 -5.20
N PHE A 87 -17.57 9.13 -5.94
CA PHE A 87 -17.11 9.39 -7.31
C PHE A 87 -16.20 10.61 -7.35
N ILE A 88 -15.25 10.59 -8.28
CA ILE A 88 -14.39 11.71 -8.61
C ILE A 88 -14.30 11.87 -10.13
N ASP A 89 -14.12 13.10 -10.58
CA ASP A 89 -13.87 13.39 -12.00
C ASP A 89 -12.37 13.19 -12.32
N VAL A 90 -12.07 12.31 -13.26
CA VAL A 90 -10.72 12.03 -13.77
C VAL A 90 -10.78 12.05 -15.29
N ASN A 91 -10.04 12.98 -15.90
CA ASN A 91 -9.98 13.16 -17.36
C ASN A 91 -11.34 13.38 -18.06
N GLY A 92 -12.33 13.93 -17.35
CA GLY A 92 -13.68 14.16 -17.86
C GLY A 92 -14.65 13.01 -17.61
N ASP A 93 -14.15 11.89 -17.07
CA ASP A 93 -14.95 10.74 -16.68
C ASP A 93 -15.19 10.72 -15.17
N SER A 94 -16.45 10.53 -14.77
CA SER A 94 -16.83 10.32 -13.37
C SER A 94 -16.64 8.86 -13.00
N ILE A 95 -15.57 8.55 -12.27
CA ILE A 95 -15.22 7.20 -11.82
C ILE A 95 -15.31 7.08 -10.30
N ASN A 96 -15.54 5.87 -9.79
CA ASN A 96 -15.54 5.66 -8.34
C ASN A 96 -14.11 5.68 -7.76
N LEU A 97 -13.97 5.91 -6.44
CA LEU A 97 -12.65 5.93 -5.81
C LEU A 97 -11.92 4.58 -5.91
N SER A 98 -12.63 3.46 -5.97
CA SER A 98 -12.01 2.14 -6.15
C SER A 98 -11.28 2.04 -7.49
N GLU A 99 -11.93 2.45 -8.57
CA GLU A 99 -11.34 2.52 -9.92
C GLU A 99 -10.18 3.52 -9.97
N ALA A 100 -10.36 4.70 -9.37
CA ALA A 100 -9.31 5.69 -9.29
C ALA A 100 -8.05 5.19 -8.53
N LEU A 101 -8.23 4.36 -7.50
CA LEU A 101 -7.13 3.73 -6.78
C LEU A 101 -6.39 2.69 -7.63
N GLU A 102 -7.11 1.91 -8.44
CA GLU A 102 -6.49 0.98 -9.41
C GLU A 102 -5.77 1.74 -10.53
N MET A 103 -6.37 2.80 -11.07
CA MET A 103 -5.70 3.69 -12.03
C MET A 103 -4.42 4.27 -11.44
N ARG A 104 -4.43 4.69 -10.17
CA ARG A 104 -3.22 5.16 -9.50
C ARG A 104 -2.14 4.08 -9.45
N LYS A 105 -2.51 2.84 -9.16
CA LYS A 105 -1.56 1.71 -9.11
C LYS A 105 -0.96 1.46 -10.50
N ALA A 106 -1.79 1.33 -11.53
CA ALA A 106 -1.34 1.14 -12.91
C ALA A 106 -0.42 2.28 -13.37
N LEU A 107 -0.76 3.53 -13.03
CA LEU A 107 0.05 4.68 -13.37
C LEU A 107 1.39 4.71 -12.63
N ASN A 108 1.44 4.23 -11.39
CA ASN A 108 2.70 4.08 -10.65
C ASN A 108 3.61 3.03 -11.31
N GLU A 109 3.04 1.92 -11.77
CA GLU A 109 3.78 0.89 -12.52
C GLU A 109 4.31 1.44 -13.84
N GLN A 110 3.47 2.16 -14.61
CA GLN A 110 3.87 2.84 -15.84
C GLN A 110 4.98 3.88 -15.64
N VAL A 111 4.94 4.66 -14.54
CA VAL A 111 6.03 5.58 -14.21
C VAL A 111 7.35 4.82 -13.98
N GLY A 112 7.29 3.64 -13.37
CA GLY A 112 8.45 2.74 -13.24
C GLY A 112 8.96 2.24 -14.60
N GLU A 113 8.07 1.88 -15.51
CA GLU A 113 8.42 1.48 -16.88
C GLU A 113 9.06 2.62 -17.66
N PHE A 114 8.48 3.83 -17.64
CA PHE A 114 9.07 5.02 -18.26
C PHE A 114 10.44 5.36 -17.67
N HIS A 115 10.62 5.19 -16.36
CA HIS A 115 11.93 5.34 -15.75
C HIS A 115 12.96 4.37 -16.35
N ASN A 116 12.60 3.10 -16.50
CA ASN A 116 13.48 2.11 -17.13
C ASN A 116 13.77 2.44 -18.60
N GLN A 117 12.79 2.98 -19.34
CA GLN A 117 13.00 3.44 -20.71
C GLN A 117 14.00 4.60 -20.78
N VAL A 118 13.93 5.57 -19.86
CA VAL A 118 14.90 6.65 -19.76
C VAL A 118 16.30 6.11 -19.46
N VAL A 119 16.42 5.18 -18.51
CA VAL A 119 17.71 4.55 -18.18
C VAL A 119 18.28 3.80 -19.38
N THR A 120 17.46 2.98 -20.06
CA THR A 120 17.90 2.19 -21.21
C THR A 120 18.29 3.07 -22.40
N SER A 121 17.53 4.13 -22.65
CA SER A 121 17.78 5.04 -23.77
C SER A 121 18.96 6.00 -23.56
N SER A 122 19.52 6.06 -22.34
CA SER A 122 20.60 6.99 -21.99
C SER A 122 21.96 6.64 -22.60
N TYR A 123 22.17 5.38 -22.98
CA TYR A 123 23.39 4.91 -23.65
C TYR A 123 23.03 4.00 -24.81
N GLN A 124 23.84 4.01 -25.86
CA GLN A 124 23.74 3.03 -26.94
C GLN A 124 24.69 1.87 -26.66
N LYS A 125 24.29 0.67 -27.07
CA LYS A 125 25.16 -0.50 -26.98
C LYS A 125 26.05 -0.57 -28.22
N VAL A 126 27.35 -0.46 -28.02
CA VAL A 126 28.36 -0.54 -29.09
C VAL A 126 29.12 -1.86 -28.96
N ILE A 127 29.11 -2.66 -30.03
CA ILE A 127 29.82 -3.94 -30.11
C ILE A 127 30.99 -3.79 -31.08
N TYR A 128 32.21 -3.88 -30.55
CA TYR A 128 33.45 -3.83 -31.31
C TYR A 128 33.81 -5.21 -31.88
N LYS A 129 33.87 -5.35 -33.22
CA LYS A 129 34.29 -6.59 -33.89
C LYS A 129 35.15 -6.31 -35.12
N GLU A 130 36.36 -6.88 -35.15
CA GLU A 130 37.24 -6.93 -36.33
C GLU A 130 37.42 -5.57 -37.04
N GLY A 131 37.63 -4.49 -36.27
CA GLY A 131 37.82 -3.14 -36.81
C GLY A 131 36.54 -2.43 -37.29
N ARG A 132 35.36 -2.98 -36.96
CA ARG A 132 34.05 -2.34 -37.19
C ARG A 132 33.26 -2.23 -35.88
N ASP A 133 32.50 -1.14 -35.79
CA ASP A 133 31.61 -0.86 -34.67
C ASP A 133 30.17 -1.17 -35.10
N ILE A 134 29.51 -2.08 -34.38
CA ILE A 134 28.07 -2.32 -34.53
C ILE A 134 27.38 -1.56 -33.41
N VAL A 135 26.69 -0.48 -33.76
CA VAL A 135 25.88 0.32 -32.83
C VAL A 135 24.46 -0.21 -32.86
N GLU A 136 23.98 -0.68 -31.70
CA GLU A 136 22.56 -1.02 -31.51
C GLU A 136 21.82 0.26 -31.08
N GLU A 137 20.94 0.75 -31.95
CA GLU A 137 20.10 1.90 -31.65
C GLU A 137 19.05 1.57 -30.58
N ASN A 138 18.74 2.57 -29.76
CA ASN A 138 17.70 2.45 -28.75
C ASN A 138 16.31 2.49 -29.40
N ALA A 139 15.40 1.64 -28.94
CA ALA A 139 14.03 1.55 -29.47
C ALA A 139 13.22 2.86 -29.31
N ILE A 140 13.57 3.68 -28.31
CA ILE A 140 12.97 5.00 -28.06
C ILE A 140 14.11 5.99 -27.85
N SER A 141 13.96 7.21 -28.39
CA SER A 141 14.92 8.28 -28.16
C SER A 141 14.94 8.69 -26.69
N TYR A 142 16.09 9.10 -26.18
CA TYR A 142 16.20 9.58 -24.80
C TYR A 142 15.24 10.74 -24.51
N THR A 143 15.11 11.67 -25.45
CA THR A 143 14.22 12.83 -25.34
C THR A 143 12.76 12.45 -25.23
N ASP A 144 12.30 11.47 -26.02
CA ASP A 144 10.91 11.00 -25.95
C ASP A 144 10.64 10.21 -24.67
N ALA A 145 11.61 9.38 -24.24
CA ALA A 145 11.51 8.64 -22.99
C ALA A 145 11.38 9.59 -21.77
N VAL A 146 12.17 10.68 -21.73
CA VAL A 146 12.07 11.70 -20.68
C VAL A 146 10.71 12.39 -20.70
N LYS A 147 10.24 12.78 -21.89
CA LYS A 147 8.92 13.42 -22.04
C LYS A 147 7.79 12.51 -21.53
N ASN A 148 7.81 11.22 -21.86
CA ASN A 148 6.83 10.25 -21.39
C ASN A 148 6.87 10.09 -19.87
N LEU A 149 8.07 10.00 -19.28
CA LEU A 149 8.24 9.90 -17.83
C LEU A 149 7.66 11.13 -17.10
N ASP A 150 7.93 12.33 -17.60
CA ASP A 150 7.44 13.56 -16.97
C ASP A 150 5.91 13.69 -17.10
N GLN A 151 5.34 13.32 -18.25
CA GLN A 151 3.89 13.25 -18.43
C GLN A 151 3.25 12.24 -17.46
N GLY A 152 3.82 11.05 -17.33
CA GLY A 152 3.35 10.03 -16.38
C GLY A 152 3.40 10.51 -14.93
N ARG A 153 4.49 11.18 -14.55
CA ARG A 153 4.64 11.78 -13.21
C ARG A 153 3.62 12.88 -12.93
N LEU A 154 3.31 13.73 -13.91
CA LEU A 154 2.28 14.76 -13.78
C LEU A 154 0.90 14.15 -13.59
N ALA A 155 0.51 13.21 -14.45
CA ALA A 155 -0.76 12.50 -14.33
C ALA A 155 -0.88 11.81 -12.95
N PHE A 156 0.20 11.17 -12.48
CA PHE A 156 0.23 10.50 -11.18
C PHE A 156 0.03 11.47 -10.02
N ARG A 157 0.65 12.65 -10.09
CA ARG A 157 0.52 13.69 -9.08
C ARG A 157 -0.90 14.25 -9.04
N GLU A 158 -1.51 14.50 -10.21
CA GLU A 158 -2.87 15.03 -10.30
C GLU A 158 -3.89 14.05 -9.73
N LEU A 159 -3.81 12.77 -10.12
CA LEU A 159 -4.69 11.74 -9.59
C LEU A 159 -4.55 11.58 -8.07
N ASN A 160 -3.31 11.61 -7.55
CA ASN A 160 -3.08 11.55 -6.10
C ASN A 160 -3.69 12.73 -5.34
N ARG A 161 -3.63 13.93 -5.90
CA ARG A 161 -4.25 15.12 -5.28
C ARG A 161 -5.76 14.95 -5.21
N LYS A 162 -6.40 14.49 -6.28
CA LYS A 162 -7.84 14.21 -6.33
C LYS A 162 -8.25 13.15 -5.30
N LEU A 163 -7.53 12.02 -5.26
CA LEU A 163 -7.75 10.95 -4.28
C LEU A 163 -7.60 11.45 -2.84
N ARG A 164 -6.60 12.29 -2.58
CA ARG A 164 -6.36 12.87 -1.26
C ARG A 164 -7.49 13.81 -0.85
N LEU A 165 -7.94 14.70 -1.73
CA LEU A 165 -9.08 15.57 -1.47
C LEU A 165 -10.35 14.76 -1.15
N ALA A 166 -10.67 13.77 -1.98
CA ALA A 166 -11.82 12.92 -1.76
C ALA A 166 -11.75 12.18 -0.41
N SER A 167 -10.55 11.83 0.06
CA SER A 167 -10.39 11.19 1.39
C SER A 167 -10.75 12.10 2.57
N PHE A 168 -10.67 13.42 2.40
CA PHE A 168 -11.13 14.40 3.40
C PHE A 168 -12.62 14.72 3.30
N GLU A 169 -13.26 14.40 2.18
CA GLU A 169 -14.68 14.69 1.92
C GLU A 169 -15.58 13.47 2.16
N THR A 170 -15.04 12.26 2.01
CA THR A 170 -15.78 11.01 2.15
C THR A 170 -15.98 10.65 3.62
N LEU A 171 -17.24 10.50 4.03
CA LEU A 171 -17.61 9.99 5.35
C LEU A 171 -17.90 8.48 5.31
N LEU A 172 -17.56 7.78 6.39
CA LEU A 172 -17.80 6.35 6.57
C LEU A 172 -18.88 6.11 7.61
N GLU A 173 -19.75 5.17 7.28
CA GLU A 173 -20.66 4.53 8.22
C GLU A 173 -19.90 3.46 9.04
N PHE A 174 -18.94 3.90 9.85
CA PHE A 174 -18.23 3.06 10.80
C PHE A 174 -18.30 3.66 12.19
N GLN A 175 -18.74 2.85 13.15
CA GLN A 175 -18.71 3.18 14.56
C GLN A 175 -17.65 2.31 15.22
N ASP A 176 -16.59 2.93 15.73
CA ASP A 176 -15.67 2.20 16.59
C ASP A 176 -16.40 1.91 17.91
N GLU A 177 -16.67 0.62 18.17
CA GLU A 177 -17.36 0.12 19.38
C GLU A 177 -16.60 0.51 20.65
#